data_AF-A0A8T9CIH0-F1
#
_entry.id   AF-A0A8T9CIH0-F1
#
_cell.length_a   1.000
_cell.length_b   1.000
_cell.length_c   1.000
_cell.angle_alpha   90.00
_cell.angle_beta   90.00
_cell.angle_gamma   90.00
#
_symmetry.space_group_name_H-M   'P 1'
#
loop_
_entity.id
_entity.type
_entity.pdbx_description
1 polymer ?
#
loop_
_entity_poly.entity_id
_entity_poly.type
_entity_poly.pdbx_seq_one_letter_code
_entity_poly.pdbx_strand_id
1 'polypeptide(L)' 'VQDICRHLLPELATGSDMMSLVAEKVERGDIGVRSGQGFYCWDESRKQYIQQRREHQLRFALKP' A
#
# COMPACT_ATOMS: atom_id res chain seq x y z
N VAL A 1 0.01 5.20 -12.49
CA VAL A 1 -0.75 4.44 -11.45
C VAL A 1 -2.23 4.36 -11.80
N GLN A 2 -2.89 5.45 -12.23
CA GLN A 2 -4.31 5.40 -12.63
C GLN A 2 -4.61 4.41 -13.78
N ASP A 3 -3.72 4.23 -14.76
CA ASP A 3 -4.01 3.36 -15.91
C ASP A 3 -4.12 1.88 -15.58
N ILE A 4 -3.20 1.32 -14.79
CA ILE A 4 -3.28 -0.11 -14.41
C ILE A 4 -4.59 -0.35 -13.67
N CYS A 5 -4.95 0.55 -12.76
CA CYS A 5 -6.18 0.41 -12.00
C CYS A 5 -7.46 0.67 -12.82
N ARG A 6 -7.40 1.49 -13.87
CA ARG A 6 -8.55 1.73 -14.74
C ARG A 6 -8.80 0.55 -15.68
N HIS A 7 -7.75 -0.13 -16.11
CA HIS A 7 -7.82 -1.15 -17.17
C HIS A 7 -7.80 -2.59 -16.65
N LEU A 8 -7.04 -2.90 -15.59
CA LEU A 8 -6.88 -4.28 -15.10
C LEU A 8 -7.83 -4.65 -13.97
N LEU A 9 -8.20 -3.71 -13.10
CA LEU A 9 -9.06 -4.00 -11.95
C LEU A 9 -10.48 -4.45 -12.30
N PRO A 10 -11.13 -3.96 -13.38
CA PRO A 10 -12.43 -4.50 -13.79
C PRO A 10 -12.38 -6.00 -14.12
N GLU A 11 -11.23 -6.51 -14.55
CA GLU A 11 -11.04 -7.94 -14.82
C GLU A 11 -10.62 -8.74 -13.57
N LEU A 12 -9.92 -8.10 -12.63
CA LEU A 12 -9.37 -8.76 -11.45
C LEU A 12 -10.28 -8.72 -10.22
N ALA A 13 -11.24 -7.79 -10.15
CA ALA A 13 -12.05 -7.58 -8.95
C ALA A 13 -13.50 -7.17 -9.25
N THR A 14 -14.44 -7.92 -8.71
CA THR A 14 -15.87 -7.60 -8.65
C THR A 14 -16.15 -6.68 -7.46
N GLY A 15 -15.74 -5.41 -7.54
CA GLY A 15 -16.04 -4.43 -6.48
C GLY A 15 -15.58 -3.02 -6.83
N SER A 16 -16.53 -2.15 -7.22
CA SER A 16 -16.27 -0.74 -7.53
C SER A 16 -15.81 0.07 -6.33
N ASP A 17 -16.20 -0.32 -5.12
CA ASP A 17 -16.05 0.52 -3.93
C ASP A 17 -14.60 0.60 -3.44
N MET A 18 -13.80 -0.45 -3.66
CA MET A 18 -12.36 -0.43 -3.39
C MET A 18 -11.65 0.64 -4.23
N MET A 19 -12.13 0.87 -5.45
CA MET A 19 -11.54 1.86 -6.35
C MET A 19 -11.84 3.29 -5.93
N SER A 20 -13.02 3.54 -5.37
CA SER A 20 -13.38 4.85 -4.82
C SER A 20 -12.44 5.27 -3.69
N LEU A 21 -12.11 4.35 -2.77
CA LEU A 21 -11.18 4.62 -1.67
C LEU A 21 -9.76 4.93 -2.16
N VAL A 22 -9.28 4.19 -3.17
CA VAL A 22 -7.96 4.43 -3.76
C VAL A 22 -7.94 5.79 -4.46
N ALA A 23 -8.98 6.12 -5.22
CA ALA A 23 -9.10 7.39 -5.91
C ALA A 23 -9.07 8.59 -4.93
N GLU A 24 -9.87 8.51 -3.86
CA GLU A 24 -9.93 9.55 -2.81
C GLU A 24 -8.55 9.78 -2.16
N LYS A 25 -7.82 8.70 -1.83
CA LYS A 25 -6.47 8.82 -1.26
C LYS A 25 -5.48 9.44 -2.23
N VAL A 26 -5.53 9.07 -3.50
CA VAL A 26 -4.66 9.64 -4.54
C VAL A 26 -4.94 11.12 -4.73
N GLU A 27 -6.22 11.52 -4.78
CA GLU A 27 -6.64 12.92 -4.90
C GLU A 27 -6.15 13.77 -3.73
N ARG A 28 -6.17 13.22 -2.51
CA ARG A 28 -5.62 13.86 -1.30
C ARG A 28 -4.09 13.88 -1.22
N GLY A 29 -3.38 13.21 -2.15
CA GLY A 29 -1.93 13.05 -2.06
C GLY A 29 -1.47 12.05 -0.99
N ASP A 30 -2.38 11.22 -0.47
CA ASP A 30 -2.12 10.17 0.51
C ASP A 30 -1.63 8.89 -0.18
N ILE A 31 -0.43 8.98 -0.74
CA ILE A 31 0.18 8.01 -1.65
C ILE A 31 1.23 7.09 -0.98
N GLY A 32 1.11 6.90 0.34
CA GLY A 32 1.85 5.93 1.14
C GLY A 32 3.11 6.47 1.79
N VAL A 33 4.16 5.65 1.85
CA VAL A 33 5.44 5.98 2.53
C VAL A 33 6.01 7.30 2.02
N ARG A 34 5.92 7.53 0.70
CA ARG A 34 6.52 8.71 0.03
C ARG A 34 5.89 10.04 0.44
N SER A 35 4.63 10.03 0.89
CA SER A 35 3.90 11.21 1.36
C SER A 35 3.74 11.24 2.88
N GLY A 36 4.25 10.24 3.60
CA GLY A 36 4.02 10.12 5.05
C GLY A 36 2.61 9.63 5.43
N GLN A 37 1.71 9.45 4.46
CA GLN A 37 0.31 9.06 4.69
C GLN A 37 -0.24 8.26 3.50
N GLY A 38 -1.03 7.22 3.77
CA GLY A 38 -1.73 6.43 2.76
C GLY A 38 -2.88 5.64 3.38
N PHE A 39 -2.86 4.32 3.21
CA PHE A 39 -3.69 3.45 4.06
C PHE A 39 -3.28 3.50 5.53
N TYR A 40 -2.02 3.84 5.80
CA TYR A 40 -1.48 4.04 7.14
C TYR A 40 -0.74 5.38 7.21
N CYS A 41 -0.63 5.94 8.42
CA CYS A 41 0.34 6.98 8.72
C CYS A 41 1.75 6.37 8.72
N TRP A 42 2.69 7.04 8.09
CA TRP A 42 4.10 6.64 7.96
C TRP A 42 4.99 7.63 8.69
N ASP A 43 4.83 7.66 10.01
CA ASP A 43 5.80 8.29 10.88
C ASP A 43 7.13 7.51 10.89
N GLU A 44 8.17 8.12 11.44
CA GLU A 44 9.50 7.51 11.42
C GLU A 44 9.56 6.22 12.26
N SER A 45 8.78 6.17 13.35
CA SER A 45 8.70 5.00 14.23
C SER A 45 8.16 3.77 13.49
N ARG A 46 7.07 3.93 12.71
CA ARG A 46 6.48 2.84 11.93
C ARG A 46 7.40 2.39 10.80
N LYS A 47 8.09 3.30 10.12
CA LYS A 47 9.03 2.93 9.05
C LYS A 47 10.12 2.02 9.60
N GLN A 48 10.74 2.40 10.72
CA GLN A 48 11.78 1.62 11.37
C GLN A 48 11.26 0.25 11.82
N TYR A 49 10.08 0.21 12.44
CA TYR A 49 9.46 -1.06 12.85
C TYR A 49 9.22 -2.01 11.66
N ILE A 50 8.65 -1.51 10.57
CA ILE A 50 8.37 -2.32 9.39
C ILE A 50 9.66 -2.82 8.74
N GLN A 51 10.71 -2.00 8.70
CA GLN A 51 12.02 -2.38 8.18
C GLN A 51 12.60 -3.56 8.98
N GLN A 52 12.72 -3.42 10.30
CA GLN A 52 13.25 -4.46 11.18
C GLN A 52 12.43 -5.75 11.10
N ARG A 53 11.10 -5.63 11.07
CA ARG A 53 10.20 -6.78 10.94
C ARG A 53 10.44 -7.52 9.62
N ARG A 54 10.59 -6.81 8.51
CA ARG A 54 10.84 -7.42 7.19
C ARG A 54 12.18 -8.12 7.15
N GLU A 55 13.24 -7.50 7.67
CA GLU A 55 14.57 -8.12 7.78
C GLU A 55 14.51 -9.43 8.58
N HIS A 56 13.82 -9.42 9.71
CA HIS A 56 13.61 -10.62 10.52
C HIS A 56 12.83 -11.70 9.74
N GLN A 57 11.71 -11.34 9.09
CA GLN A 57 10.90 -12.28 8.33
C GLN A 57 11.68 -12.92 7.17
N LEU A 58 12.47 -12.13 6.44
CA LEU A 58 13.30 -12.64 5.35
C LEU A 58 14.37 -13.62 5.85
N ARG A 59 14.92 -13.37 7.04
CA ARG A 59 15.98 -14.20 7.62
C ARG A 59 15.46 -15.49 8.26
N PHE A 60 14.26 -15.48 8.83
CA PHE A 60 13.79 -16.55 9.71
C PHE A 60 12.43 -17.16 9.34
N ALA A 61 11.58 -16.46 8.60
CA ALA A 61 10.21 -16.91 8.32
C ALA A 61 10.05 -17.63 6.97
N LEU A 62 11.05 -17.55 6.10
CA LEU A 62 11.10 -18.37 4.90
C LEU A 62 11.53 -19.78 5.31
N LYS A 63 10.58 -20.72 5.33
CA LYS A 63 10.91 -22.14 5.39
C LYS A 63 11.67 -22.52 4.10
N PRO A 64 12.65 -23.44 4.17
CA PRO A 64 13.29 -23.97 2.96
C PRO A 64 12.27 -24.60 2.00
#